data_AF-A0A0L6U420-F1
#
_entry.id   AF-A0A0L6U420-F1
#
_cell.length_a   1.000
_cell.length_b   1.000
_cell.length_c   1.000
_cell.angle_alpha   90.00
_cell.angle_beta   90.00
_cell.angle_gamma   90.00
#
_symmetry.space_group_name_H-M   'P 1'
#
loop_
_entity.id
_entity.type
_entity.pdbx_description
1 polymer ?
#
loop_
_entity_poly.entity_id
_entity_poly.type
_entity_poly.pdbx_seq_one_letter_code
_entity_poly.pdbx_strand_id
1 'polypeptide(L)'
;MVKDSRNRHCRNGKGDRLELRIRRLKCRSCGKIHTELPDFLQPFKHYVSQVIEDVLDQATTSCPAEGSTIRRWKQWFSQATATINGILMAIGLFFHRTAIPLMEPTSLLQSLRNTGPGWLKKAMRQLANSGN
;
A
#
# COMPACT_ATOMS: atom_id res chain seq x y z
N MET A 1 18.50 1.62 -14.49
CA MET A 1 18.54 0.98 -15.84
C MET A 1 17.74 -0.31 -15.75
N VAL A 2 16.85 -0.59 -16.70
CA VAL A 2 16.13 -1.88 -16.76
C VAL A 2 17.14 -2.99 -16.99
N LYS A 3 17.06 -4.07 -16.20
CA LYS A 3 17.92 -5.24 -16.34
C LYS A 3 17.18 -6.38 -17.03
N ASP A 4 16.04 -6.74 -16.47
CA ASP A 4 15.21 -7.85 -16.93
C ASP A 4 13.75 -7.65 -16.48
N SER A 5 12.92 -8.65 -16.70
CA SER A 5 11.51 -8.67 -16.27
C SER A 5 11.17 -10.04 -15.68
N ARG A 6 10.29 -10.05 -14.69
CA ARG A 6 9.79 -11.29 -14.05
C ARG A 6 8.28 -11.35 -14.13
N ASN A 7 7.75 -12.56 -14.26
CA ASN A 7 6.33 -12.79 -14.14
C ASN A 7 5.92 -12.70 -12.66
N ARG A 8 4.78 -12.07 -12.42
CA ARG A 8 4.11 -12.01 -11.12
C ARG A 8 2.63 -12.23 -11.39
N HIS A 9 1.94 -12.93 -10.50
CA HIS A 9 0.49 -13.06 -10.58
C HIS A 9 -0.18 -12.36 -9.39
N CYS A 10 -1.42 -11.95 -9.58
CA CYS A 10 -2.31 -11.53 -8.51
C CYS A 10 -3.75 -11.95 -8.79
N ARG A 11 -4.64 -11.74 -7.81
CA ARG A 11 -6.07 -11.99 -7.93
C ARG A 11 -6.87 -10.69 -7.80
N ASN A 12 -7.91 -10.57 -8.60
CA ASN A 12 -8.89 -9.48 -8.50
C ASN A 12 -10.00 -9.82 -7.47
N GLY A 13 -11.00 -8.95 -7.32
CA GLY A 13 -12.14 -9.18 -6.40
C GLY A 13 -13.07 -10.33 -6.79
N LYS A 14 -13.04 -10.78 -8.05
CA LYS A 14 -13.79 -11.95 -8.53
C LYS A 14 -13.01 -13.26 -8.31
N GLY A 15 -11.75 -13.18 -7.89
CA GLY A 15 -10.86 -14.33 -7.77
C GLY A 15 -10.09 -14.68 -9.05
N ASP A 16 -10.29 -13.93 -10.14
CA ASP A 16 -9.58 -14.17 -11.40
C ASP A 16 -8.09 -13.92 -11.24
N ARG A 17 -7.28 -14.81 -11.84
CA ARG A 17 -5.83 -14.68 -11.86
C ARG A 17 -5.41 -13.72 -12.96
N LEU A 18 -4.70 -12.67 -12.58
CA LEU A 18 -4.04 -11.72 -13.48
C LEU A 18 -2.56 -12.04 -13.55
N GLU A 19 -2.01 -12.15 -14.76
CA GLU A 19 -0.57 -12.31 -14.99
C GLU A 19 0.05 -10.97 -15.39
N LEU A 20 1.16 -10.63 -14.75
CA LEU A 20 1.85 -9.36 -14.91
C LEU A 20 3.32 -9.63 -15.24
N ARG A 21 3.82 -8.91 -16.24
CA ARG A 21 5.25 -8.87 -16.56
C ARG A 21 5.88 -7.62 -15.94
N ILE A 22 6.54 -7.80 -14.80
CA ILE A 22 7.06 -6.71 -13.98
C ILE A 22 8.53 -6.46 -14.27
N ARG A 23 8.92 -5.21 -14.49
CA ARG A 23 10.31 -4.85 -14.76
C ARG A 23 11.15 -4.92 -13.49
N ARG A 24 12.43 -5.25 -13.66
CA ARG A 24 13.46 -5.20 -12.62
C ARG A 24 14.51 -4.18 -13.02
N LEU A 25 14.77 -3.23 -12.13
CA LEU A 25 15.67 -2.11 -12.40
C LEU A 25 16.87 -2.17 -11.47
N LYS A 26 18.06 -1.96 -12.02
CA LYS A 26 19.25 -1.67 -11.21
C LYS A 26 19.15 -0.23 -10.71
N CYS A 27 19.05 -0.08 -9.40
CA CYS A 27 19.06 1.20 -8.72
C CYS A 27 20.47 1.81 -8.80
N ARG A 28 20.52 3.12 -9.10
CA ARG A 28 21.78 3.85 -9.22
C ARG A 28 22.38 4.22 -7.87
N SER A 29 21.55 4.43 -6.84
CA SER A 29 22.02 4.82 -5.50
C SER A 29 22.55 3.64 -4.69
N CYS A 30 21.80 2.53 -4.60
CA CYS A 30 22.21 1.37 -3.79
C CYS A 30 22.86 0.23 -4.59
N GLY A 31 22.91 0.32 -5.92
CA GLY A 31 23.50 -0.69 -6.80
C GLY A 31 22.71 -2.01 -6.93
N LYS A 32 21.68 -2.24 -6.10
CA LYS A 32 20.85 -3.45 -6.08
C LYS A 32 19.80 -3.46 -7.20
N ILE A 33 19.25 -4.65 -7.48
CA ILE A 33 18.14 -4.83 -8.43
C ILE A 33 16.82 -4.78 -7.67
N HIS A 34 15.98 -3.80 -8.00
CA HIS A 34 14.64 -3.63 -7.44
C HIS A 34 13.59 -4.11 -8.43
N THR A 35 12.52 -4.70 -7.92
CA THR A 35 11.36 -5.07 -8.75
C THR A 35 10.36 -3.93 -8.72
N GLU A 36 9.81 -3.57 -9.88
CA GLU A 36 8.70 -2.61 -9.93
C GLU A 36 7.51 -3.10 -9.10
N LEU A 37 6.79 -2.15 -8.52
CA LEU A 37 5.53 -2.42 -7.85
C LEU A 37 4.44 -1.60 -8.55
N PRO A 38 3.52 -2.25 -9.28
CA PRO A 38 2.34 -1.57 -9.79
C PRO A 38 1.54 -0.96 -8.66
N ASP A 39 0.97 0.22 -8.87
CA ASP A 39 0.26 0.98 -7.84
C ASP A 39 -1.02 0.30 -7.34
N PHE A 40 -1.64 -0.51 -8.17
CA PHE A 40 -2.77 -1.36 -7.80
C PHE A 40 -2.34 -2.60 -7.01
N LEU A 41 -1.05 -2.84 -6.76
CA LEU A 41 -0.56 -3.95 -5.94
C LEU A 41 0.14 -3.46 -4.67
N GLN A 42 -0.10 -4.20 -3.59
CA GLN A 42 0.63 -4.01 -2.35
C GLN A 42 1.92 -4.83 -2.32
N PRO A 43 2.98 -4.36 -1.62
CA PRO A 43 4.21 -5.12 -1.45
C PRO A 43 3.94 -6.50 -0.87
N PHE A 44 4.52 -7.53 -1.50
CA PHE A 44 4.40 -8.94 -1.09
C PHE A 44 2.96 -9.50 -1.06
N LYS A 45 1.96 -8.79 -1.62
CA LYS A 45 0.58 -9.26 -1.70
C LYS A 45 0.26 -9.82 -3.09
N HIS A 46 -0.62 -10.81 -3.11
CA HIS A 46 -1.09 -11.48 -4.34
C HIS A 46 -2.53 -11.09 -4.69
N TYR A 47 -3.06 -10.01 -4.10
CA TYR A 47 -4.39 -9.50 -4.38
C TYR A 47 -4.26 -8.03 -4.76
N VAL A 48 -5.15 -7.57 -5.63
CA VAL A 48 -5.25 -6.15 -5.95
C VAL A 48 -5.54 -5.35 -4.69
N SER A 49 -5.00 -4.14 -4.63
CA SER A 49 -5.07 -3.26 -3.45
C SER A 49 -6.50 -2.98 -3.06
N GLN A 50 -7.43 -2.88 -4.03
CA GLN A 50 -8.84 -2.66 -3.76
C GLN A 50 -9.43 -3.77 -2.88
N VAL A 51 -9.15 -5.03 -3.17
CA VAL A 51 -9.66 -6.16 -2.37
C VAL A 51 -9.16 -6.11 -0.93
N ILE A 52 -7.90 -5.69 -0.74
CA ILE A 52 -7.32 -5.55 0.58
C ILE A 52 -7.97 -4.37 1.30
N GLU A 53 -8.15 -3.25 0.61
CA GLU A 53 -8.81 -2.04 1.11
C GLU A 53 -10.24 -2.34 1.57
N ASP A 54 -11.04 -3.00 0.74
CA ASP A 54 -12.42 -3.38 1.06
C ASP A 54 -12.50 -4.27 2.31
N VAL A 55 -11.52 -5.16 2.50
CA VAL A 55 -11.40 -6.00 3.70
C VAL A 55 -11.03 -5.20 4.95
N LEU A 56 -10.17 -4.18 4.81
CA LEU A 56 -9.74 -3.34 5.92
C LEU A 56 -10.85 -2.38 6.37
N ASP A 57 -11.65 -1.89 5.42
CA ASP A 57 -12.77 -1.00 5.68
C ASP A 57 -14.08 -1.75 6.00
N GLN A 58 -14.05 -3.08 5.99
CA GLN A 58 -15.23 -3.94 6.19
C GLN A 58 -16.34 -3.67 5.17
N ALA A 59 -15.98 -3.14 3.99
CA ALA A 59 -16.87 -2.73 2.92
C ALA A 59 -17.31 -3.91 2.03
N THR A 60 -16.94 -5.14 2.37
CA THR A 60 -17.23 -6.33 1.56
C THR A 60 -17.50 -7.55 2.44
N THR A 61 -18.58 -8.25 2.12
CA THR A 61 -18.97 -9.53 2.77
C THR A 61 -18.36 -10.76 2.06
N SER A 62 -17.88 -10.58 0.82
CA SER A 62 -17.34 -11.66 -0.02
C SER A 62 -15.93 -11.32 -0.50
N CYS A 63 -14.92 -11.96 0.10
CA CYS A 63 -13.53 -11.84 -0.31
C CYS A 63 -13.03 -13.17 -0.90
N PRO A 64 -12.35 -13.18 -2.06
CA PRO A 64 -11.82 -14.41 -2.66
C PRO A 64 -10.62 -15.00 -1.90
N ALA A 65 -10.17 -14.34 -0.83
CA ALA A 65 -9.06 -14.80 0.01
C ALA A 65 -9.56 -15.64 1.18
N GLU A 66 -8.77 -16.65 1.56
CA GLU A 66 -9.02 -17.43 2.77
C GLU A 66 -8.97 -16.55 4.04
N GLY A 67 -9.73 -16.93 5.07
CA GLY A 67 -9.77 -16.23 6.35
C GLY A 67 -8.39 -16.06 7.01
N SER A 68 -7.49 -17.03 6.83
CA SER A 68 -6.09 -16.94 7.29
C SER A 68 -5.32 -15.80 6.62
N THR A 69 -5.60 -15.53 5.34
CA THR A 69 -4.97 -14.48 4.54
C THR A 69 -5.56 -13.12 4.90
N ILE A 70 -6.88 -13.05 5.06
CA ILE A 70 -7.60 -11.87 5.57
C ILE A 70 -7.04 -11.45 6.94
N ARG A 71 -6.88 -12.40 7.87
CA ARG A 71 -6.31 -12.13 9.20
C ARG A 71 -4.90 -11.56 9.12
N ARG A 72 -4.04 -12.12 8.26
CA ARG A 72 -2.68 -11.61 8.04
C ARG A 72 -2.68 -10.18 7.48
N TRP A 73 -3.64 -9.81 6.62
CA TRP A 73 -3.76 -8.43 6.14
C TRP A 73 -4.15 -7.47 7.24
N LYS A 74 -5.16 -7.82 8.06
CA LYS A 74 -5.58 -7.01 9.20
C LYS A 74 -4.44 -6.83 10.21
N GLN A 75 -3.70 -7.89 10.50
CA GLN A 75 -2.55 -7.84 11.41
C GLN A 75 -1.41 -6.97 10.84
N TRP A 76 -1.02 -7.21 9.58
CA TRP A 76 -0.01 -6.40 8.89
C TRP A 76 -0.36 -4.91 8.92
N PHE A 77 -1.63 -4.60 8.64
CA PHE A 77 -2.08 -3.22 8.58
C PHE A 77 -2.14 -2.57 9.95
N SER A 78 -2.59 -3.28 10.98
CA SER A 78 -2.53 -2.83 12.38
C SER A 78 -1.10 -2.48 12.79
N GLN A 79 -0.12 -3.32 12.45
CA GLN A 79 1.30 -3.06 12.71
C GLN A 79 1.86 -1.87 11.93
N ALA A 80 1.42 -1.68 10.67
CA ALA A 80 1.89 -0.58 9.82
C ALA A 80 1.23 0.77 10.13
N THR A 81 0.10 0.79 10.84
CA THR A 81 -0.73 1.99 11.05
C THR A 81 0.05 3.14 11.68
N ALA A 82 0.82 2.87 12.75
CA ALA A 82 1.62 3.90 13.43
C ALA A 82 2.69 4.48 12.51
N THR A 83 3.41 3.63 11.75
CA THR A 83 4.43 4.04 10.80
C THR A 83 3.87 4.90 9.68
N ILE A 84 2.73 4.48 9.09
CA ILE A 84 2.06 5.23 8.02
C ILE A 84 1.65 6.61 8.53
N ASN A 85 1.04 6.67 9.72
CA ASN A 85 0.62 7.94 10.31
C ASN A 85 1.81 8.88 10.58
N GLY A 86 2.92 8.34 11.13
CA GLY A 86 4.14 9.12 11.37
C GLY A 86 4.76 9.68 10.08
N ILE A 87 4.79 8.90 8.99
CA ILE A 87 5.27 9.36 7.69
C ILE A 87 4.34 10.42 7.09
N LEU A 88 3.02 10.23 7.18
CA LEU A 88 2.06 11.25 6.73
C LEU A 88 2.24 12.56 7.51
N MET A 89 2.52 12.51 8.82
CA MET A 89 2.83 13.69 9.61
C MET A 89 4.12 14.36 9.14
N ALA A 90 5.21 13.60 8.96
CA ALA A 90 6.49 14.14 8.50
C ALA A 90 6.38 14.82 7.12
N ILE A 91 5.67 14.19 6.18
CA ILE A 91 5.37 14.76 4.86
C ILE A 91 4.56 16.04 5.02
N GLY A 92 3.50 16.04 5.84
CA GLY A 92 2.67 17.22 6.02
C GLY A 92 3.43 18.41 6.62
N LEU A 93 4.31 18.16 7.60
CA LEU A 93 5.18 19.18 8.20
C LEU A 93 6.17 19.75 7.18
N PHE A 94 6.77 18.88 6.36
CA PHE A 94 7.76 19.26 5.36
C PHE A 94 7.15 20.12 4.23
N PHE A 95 6.00 19.71 3.69
CA PHE A 95 5.41 20.36 2.52
C PHE A 95 4.51 21.55 2.84
N HIS A 96 3.75 21.49 3.94
CA HIS A 96 2.72 22.49 4.20
C HIS A 96 3.14 23.58 5.19
N ARG A 97 4.26 23.43 5.93
CA ARG A 97 4.67 24.34 7.04
C ARG A 97 3.53 24.67 8.03
N THR A 98 2.44 23.92 7.98
CA THR A 98 1.30 24.07 8.88
C THR A 98 1.62 23.29 10.13
N ALA A 99 1.32 23.88 11.29
CA ALA A 99 1.24 23.14 12.53
C ALA A 99 0.16 22.07 12.37
N ILE A 100 0.56 20.84 11.99
CA ILE A 100 -0.35 19.70 12.06
C ILE A 100 -0.73 19.60 13.53
N PRO A 101 -2.02 19.73 13.90
CA PRO A 101 -2.39 19.64 15.30
C PRO A 101 -1.97 18.25 15.78
N LEU A 102 -1.03 18.22 16.74
CA LEU A 102 -0.53 16.99 17.36
C LEU A 102 -1.68 16.18 18.03
N MET A 103 -2.84 16.81 18.17
CA MET A 103 -4.08 16.29 18.77
C MET A 103 -5.29 16.44 17.84
N GLU A 104 -5.15 16.21 16.53
CA GLU A 104 -6.34 15.97 15.70
C GLU A 104 -7.04 14.70 16.20
N PRO A 105 -8.37 14.72 16.46
CA PRO A 105 -9.10 13.53 16.92
C PRO A 105 -9.10 12.39 15.90
N THR A 106 -8.76 12.68 14.63
CA THR A 106 -8.60 11.67 13.58
C THR A 106 -7.16 11.56 13.13
N SER A 107 -6.61 10.34 13.13
CA SER A 107 -5.28 10.10 12.55
C SER A 107 -5.25 10.53 11.08
N LEU A 108 -4.12 11.03 10.57
CA LEU A 108 -3.99 11.41 9.15
C LEU A 108 -4.31 10.25 8.21
N LEU A 109 -4.02 9.03 8.66
CA LEU A 109 -4.43 7.82 7.97
C LEU A 109 -5.96 7.73 7.86
N GLN A 110 -6.70 7.99 8.94
CA GLN A 110 -8.16 8.00 8.93
C GLN A 110 -8.70 9.11 8.01
N SER A 111 -8.13 10.31 8.04
CA SER A 111 -8.50 11.39 7.12
C SER A 111 -8.27 10.99 5.66
N LEU A 112 -7.17 10.28 5.38
CA LEU A 112 -6.89 9.73 4.06
C LEU A 112 -7.92 8.66 3.65
N ARG A 113 -8.39 7.81 4.57
CA ARG A 113 -9.47 6.85 4.28
C ARG A 113 -10.78 7.54 3.94
N ASN A 114 -11.09 8.62 4.66
CA ASN A 114 -12.30 9.40 4.43
C ASN A 114 -12.31 10.10 3.05
N THR A 115 -11.18 10.16 2.33
CA THR A 115 -11.15 10.65 0.94
C THR A 115 -11.80 9.69 -0.07
N GLY A 116 -12.17 8.49 0.36
CA GLY A 116 -12.84 7.48 -0.46
C GLY A 116 -11.88 6.41 -1.01
N PRO A 117 -12.33 5.63 -2.01
CA PRO A 117 -11.63 4.44 -2.47
C PRO A 117 -10.26 4.76 -3.07
N GLY A 118 -9.35 3.81 -2.94
CA GLY A 118 -7.95 3.92 -3.34
C GLY A 118 -7.08 4.68 -2.33
N TRP A 119 -7.51 4.83 -1.08
CA TRP A 119 -6.68 5.41 -0.03
C TRP A 119 -5.46 4.53 0.27
N LEU A 120 -5.58 3.20 0.18
CA LEU A 120 -4.50 2.27 0.52
C LEU A 120 -3.34 2.39 -0.46
N LYS A 121 -3.63 2.48 -1.77
CA LYS A 121 -2.61 2.72 -2.80
C LYS A 121 -1.94 4.09 -2.63
N LYS A 122 -2.69 5.13 -2.23
CA LYS A 122 -2.13 6.47 -1.97
C LYS A 122 -1.17 6.43 -0.78
N ALA A 123 -1.58 5.83 0.35
CA ALA A 123 -0.76 5.70 1.55
C ALA A 123 0.56 4.96 1.25
N MET A 124 0.46 3.86 0.52
CA MET A 124 1.60 2.97 0.26
C MET A 124 2.56 3.55 -0.78
N ARG A 125 2.06 4.38 -1.71
CA ARG A 125 2.91 5.19 -2.59
C ARG A 125 3.75 6.18 -1.79
N GLN A 126 3.17 6.84 -0.79
CA GLN A 126 3.94 7.74 0.08
C GLN A 126 4.99 6.99 0.89
N LEU A 127 4.65 5.82 1.44
CA LEU A 127 5.58 4.95 2.15
C LEU A 127 6.74 4.47 1.26
N ALA A 128 6.45 4.11 0.00
CA ALA A 128 7.48 3.68 -0.94
C ALA A 128 8.40 4.82 -1.38
N ASN A 129 7.86 6.05 -1.48
CA ASN A 129 8.61 7.24 -1.86
C ASN A 129 9.40 7.86 -0.69
N SER A 130 9.00 7.63 0.56
CA SER A 130 9.65 8.23 1.74
C SER A 130 11.01 7.64 2.09
N GLY A 131 11.46 6.60 1.37
CA GLY A 131 12.84 6.10 1.44
C GLY A 131 13.20 5.45 2.76
N ASN A 132 13.04 4.12 2.83
CA ASN A 132 13.85 3.26 3.68
C ASN A 132 14.63 2.28 2.80
#